data_AF-A0A8J7WV86-F1
#
_entry.id   AF-A0A8J7WV86-F1
#
_cell.length_a   1.000
_cell.length_b   1.000
_cell.length_c   1.000
_cell.angle_alpha   90.00
_cell.angle_beta   90.00
_cell.angle_gamma   90.00
#
_symmetry.space_group_name_H-M   'P 1'
#
loop_
_entity.id
_entity.type
_entity.pdbx_description
1 polymer ?
#
loop_
_entity_poly.entity_id
_entity_poly.type
_entity_poly.pdbx_seq_one_letter_code
_entity_poly.pdbx_strand_id
1 'polypeptide(L)' 'MTETQDQELSLRDMLAKAGITQKKIAEKAKVSPAAVSLIVAGKSKSKRIEDMIREETEKALAQ' A
#
# COMPACT_ATOMS: atom_id res chain seq x y z
N MET A 1 15.01 27.22 5.33
CA MET A 1 14.15 26.39 4.48
C MET A 1 13.99 25.05 5.17
N THR A 2 12.99 24.92 6.05
CA THR A 2 12.61 23.63 6.63
C THR A 2 11.60 23.01 5.69
N GLU A 3 12.13 22.39 4.64
CA GLU A 3 11.36 21.57 3.71
C GLU A 3 11.12 20.23 4.41
N THR A 4 10.11 20.18 5.27
CA THR A 4 9.56 18.90 5.73
C THR A 4 8.81 18.30 4.53
N GLN A 5 9.56 17.76 3.57
CA GLN A 5 9.00 16.81 2.62
C GLN A 5 8.64 15.59 3.45
N ASP A 6 7.41 15.58 3.96
CA ASP A 6 6.67 14.35 4.23
C ASP A 6 6.72 13.56 2.93
N GLN A 7 7.74 12.72 2.76
CA GLN A 7 7.87 11.87 1.59
C GLN A 7 6.71 10.88 1.70
N GLU A 8 5.56 11.22 1.11
CA GLU A 8 4.46 10.28 0.90
C GLU A 8 5.05 9.08 0.17
N LEU A 9 5.33 8.03 0.94
CA LEU A 9 5.89 6.79 0.41
C LEU A 9 4.87 6.24 -0.59
N SER A 10 5.35 5.83 -1.76
CA SER A 10 4.47 5.17 -2.70
C SER A 10 3.92 3.88 -2.06
N LEU A 11 2.71 3.45 -2.45
CA LEU A 11 2.12 2.21 -1.95
C LEU A 11 3.06 1.01 -2.10
N ARG A 12 3.90 1.03 -3.14
CA ARG A 12 4.94 0.02 -3.38
C ARG A 12 6.00 0.03 -2.29
N ASP A 13 6.48 1.22 -1.91
CA ASP A 13 7.51 1.38 -0.89
C ASP A 13 6.96 1.03 0.49
N MET A 14 5.70 1.39 0.77
CA MET A 14 5.03 1.02 2.03
C MET A 14 4.97 -0.50 2.18
N LEU A 15 4.53 -1.22 1.14
CA LEU A 15 4.48 -2.68 1.13
C LEU A 15 5.87 -3.31 1.31
N ALA A 16 6.88 -2.79 0.61
CA ALA A 16 8.25 -3.29 0.70
C ALA A 16 8.83 -3.10 2.10
N LYS A 17 8.67 -1.90 2.70
CA LYS A 17 9.14 -1.60 4.05
C LYS A 17 8.46 -2.45 5.11
N ALA A 18 7.16 -2.71 4.97
CA ALA A 18 6.39 -3.54 5.89
C ALA A 18 6.56 -5.06 5.67
N GLY A 19 7.31 -5.48 4.64
CA GLY A 19 7.42 -6.90 4.29
C GLY A 19 6.09 -7.53 3.85
N ILE A 20 5.13 -6.73 3.37
CA ILE A 20 3.80 -7.18 2.98
C ILE A 20 3.74 -7.42 1.47
N THR A 21 3.19 -8.56 1.08
CA THR A 21 2.97 -8.88 -0.34
C THR A 21 1.63 -8.33 -0.82
N GLN A 22 1.55 -7.95 -2.11
CA GLN A 22 0.29 -7.57 -2.75
C GLN A 22 -0.75 -8.70 -2.70
N LYS A 23 -0.33 -9.96 -2.65
CA LYS A 23 -1.21 -11.13 -2.50
C LYS A 23 -2.00 -11.08 -1.18
N LYS A 24 -1.33 -10.78 -0.07
CA LYS A 24 -1.96 -10.64 1.25
C LYS A 24 -3.05 -9.55 1.24
N ILE A 25 -2.76 -8.41 0.59
CA ILE A 25 -3.73 -7.34 0.41
C ILE A 25 -4.90 -7.79 -0.46
N ALA A 26 -4.64 -8.49 -1.57
CA ALA A 26 -5.67 -8.97 -2.47
C ALA A 26 -6.66 -9.94 -1.78
N GLU A 27 -6.13 -10.87 -0.99
CA GLU A 27 -6.93 -11.80 -0.18
C GLU A 27 -7.82 -11.05 0.83
N LYS A 28 -7.25 -10.08 1.55
CA LYS A 28 -7.98 -9.27 2.53
C LYS A 28 -9.04 -8.37 1.88
N ALA A 29 -8.72 -7.79 0.73
CA ALA A 29 -9.62 -6.92 -0.02
C ALA A 29 -10.67 -7.69 -0.83
N LYS A 30 -10.55 -9.03 -0.92
CA LYS A 30 -11.37 -9.92 -1.78
C LYS A 30 -11.36 -9.50 -3.25
N VAL A 31 -10.17 -9.22 -3.78
CA VAL A 31 -9.96 -8.83 -5.19
C VAL A 31 -8.84 -9.66 -5.82
N SER A 32 -8.66 -9.54 -7.14
CA SER A 32 -7.54 -10.21 -7.81
C SER A 32 -6.20 -9.53 -7.48
N PRO A 33 -5.09 -10.28 -7.41
CA PRO A 33 -3.75 -9.69 -7.27
C PRO A 33 -3.40 -8.67 -8.36
N ALA A 34 -3.92 -8.88 -9.57
CA ALA A 34 -3.75 -7.95 -10.68
C ALA A 34 -4.39 -6.58 -10.39
N ALA A 35 -5.57 -6.55 -9.76
CA ALA A 35 -6.22 -5.30 -9.39
C ALA A 35 -5.36 -4.50 -8.39
N VAL A 36 -4.81 -5.18 -7.38
CA VAL A 36 -3.88 -4.55 -6.41
C VAL A 36 -2.62 -4.06 -7.13
N SER A 37 -2.05 -4.84 -8.04
CA SER A 37 -0.88 -4.44 -8.81
C SER A 37 -1.11 -3.18 -9.66
N LEU A 38 -2.29 -3.03 -10.27
CA LEU A 38 -2.63 -1.84 -11.03
C LEU A 38 -2.72 -0.60 -10.14
N ILE A 39 -3.25 -0.75 -8.92
CA ILE A 39 -3.36 0.35 -7.95
C ILE A 39 -1.99 0.74 -7.40
N VAL A 40 -1.19 -0.24 -6.99
CA VAL A 40 0.18 -0.02 -6.50
C VAL A 40 1.07 0.63 -7.57
N ALA A 41 0.87 0.28 -8.85
CA ALA A 41 1.57 0.89 -9.97
C ALA A 41 1.00 2.27 -10.40
N GLY A 42 -0.03 2.79 -9.72
CA GLY A 42 -0.67 4.06 -10.06
C GLY A 42 -1.48 4.05 -11.36
N LYS A 43 -1.73 2.87 -11.94
CA LYS A 43 -2.51 2.69 -13.19
C LYS A 43 -4.02 2.66 -12.94
N SER A 44 -4.43 2.43 -11.70
CA SER A 44 -5.82 2.45 -11.26
C SER A 44 -5.90 3.12 -9.89
N LYS A 45 -7.07 3.68 -9.55
CA LYS A 45 -7.30 4.32 -8.26
C LYS A 45 -8.37 3.56 -7.51
N SER A 46 -8.14 3.31 -6.23
CA SER A 46 -9.14 2.70 -5.36
C SER A 46 -8.84 3.08 -3.92
N LYS A 47 -9.52 4.12 -3.43
CA LYS A 47 -9.38 4.60 -2.06
C LYS A 47 -9.47 3.47 -1.03
N ARG A 48 -10.42 2.53 -1.21
CA ARG A 48 -10.59 1.36 -0.33
C ARG A 48 -9.31 0.49 -0.24
N ILE A 49 -8.65 0.23 -1.36
CA ILE A 49 -7.45 -0.62 -1.39
C ILE A 49 -6.22 0.18 -0.94
N GLU A 50 -6.15 1.46 -1.29
CA GLU A 50 -5.09 2.38 -0.85
C GLU A 50 -5.10 2.51 0.68
N ASP A 51 -6.25 2.79 1.28
CA ASP A 51 -6.42 2.88 2.73
C ASP A 51 -6.08 1.54 3.41
N MET A 52 -6.51 0.41 2.83
CA MET A 52 -6.16 -0.91 3.35
C MET A 52 -4.66 -1.19 3.30
N ILE A 53 -3.95 -0.78 2.24
CA ILE A 53 -2.49 -0.91 2.16
C ILE A 53 -1.85 -0.10 3.29
N ARG A 54 -2.27 1.16 3.47
CA ARG A 54 -1.75 2.04 4.52
C ARG A 54 -1.93 1.41 5.90
N GLU A 55 -3.15 1.02 6.25
CA GLU A 55 -3.46 0.39 7.54
C GLU A 55 -2.66 -0.89 7.80
N GLU A 56 -2.53 -1.77 6.80
CA GLU A 56 -1.81 -3.03 6.98
C GLU A 56 -0.31 -2.81 7.12
N THR A 57 0.25 -1.85 6.39
CA THR A 57 1.66 -1.49 6.50
C THR A 57 1.97 -0.83 7.84
N GLU A 58 1.09 0.05 8.33
CA GLU A 58 1.20 0.65 9.67
C GLU A 58 1.13 -0.42 10.77
N LYS A 59 0.17 -1.36 10.69
CA LYS A 59 0.04 -2.46 11.65
C LYS A 59 1.28 -3.35 11.67
N ALA A 60 1.86 -3.66 10.50
CA ALA A 60 3.04 -4.51 10.42
C ALA A 60 4.32 -3.81 10.89
N LEU A 61 4.42 -2.49 10.76
CA LEU A 61 5.56 -1.69 11.23
C LEU A 61 5.48 -1.37 12.73
N ALA A 62 4.28 -1.41 13.32
CA ALA A 62 4.07 -1.19 14.75
C ALA A 62 4.27 -2.46 15.61
N GLN A 63 4.51 -3.61 14.98
CA GLN A 63 4.82 -4.90 15.64
C GLN A 63 6.32 -5.13 15.74
#